data_AF-B6QBW4-F1
#
_entry.id   AF-B6QBW4-F1
#
_cell.length_a   1.000
_cell.length_b   1.000
_cell.length_c   1.000
_cell.angle_alpha   90.00
_cell.angle_beta   90.00
_cell.angle_gamma   90.00
#
_symmetry.space_group_name_H-M   'P 1'
#
loop_
_entity.id
_entity.type
_entity.pdbx_description
1 polymer ?
#
loop_
_entity_poly.entity_id
_entity_poly.type
_entity_poly.pdbx_seq_one_letter_code
_entity_poly.pdbx_strand_id
1 'polypeptide(L)'
;MKIKAHPATVQDLDQNGHPILHKTRTATRITKANSGSTLSQRTRMPYAFHNGRPMPTVIYGKCNHSLPIEEMAKIYQSYEKKVPMTIFTRSQDRSRERNEVPGCRFRKLFGTDEGEVIQSTQASQQNQCVGLTAFIPERDKQVTDPKIYVEQSIKRGGHEKIIIHELAFGGQIQTDVDYVFRGIGDEHPEFGKRDLRVRIRCVNDESFETYMGGAGYYGYDRTEHAMMNRAMLDRGQAYSLQKSNWGDESYQHSVTINPADLRILLDAKRGNEKDRKQGVTGEVELLRLCMHKVLLSEDGRGVGDFELRIIYKP
;
A
#
# COMPACT_ATOMS: atom_id res chain seq x y z
N MET A 1 4.45 50.14 33.11
CA MET A 1 3.97 49.56 31.84
C MET A 1 3.32 48.21 32.17
N LYS A 2 1.99 48.06 32.04
CA LYS A 2 1.29 46.79 32.36
C LYS A 2 1.23 45.93 31.09
N ILE A 3 1.95 44.81 31.07
CA ILE A 3 1.98 43.86 29.96
C ILE A 3 0.63 43.13 29.90
N LYS A 4 0.01 43.07 28.72
CA LYS A 4 -1.20 42.25 28.51
C LYS A 4 -0.79 40.77 28.52
N ALA A 5 -1.34 40.01 29.47
CA ALA A 5 -1.17 38.56 29.51
C ALA A 5 -1.78 37.92 28.25
N HIS A 6 -1.01 37.06 27.59
CA HIS A 6 -1.47 36.27 26.46
C HIS A 6 -2.22 35.02 26.98
N PRO A 7 -3.21 34.51 26.24
CA PRO A 7 -3.93 33.31 26.64
C PRO A 7 -2.95 32.12 26.69
N ALA A 8 -2.91 31.45 27.84
CA ALA A 8 -2.15 30.23 28.01
C ALA A 8 -2.99 29.04 27.51
N THR A 9 -2.47 28.31 26.52
CA THR A 9 -3.05 27.03 26.09
C THR A 9 -2.46 25.94 26.97
N VAL A 10 -3.30 25.28 27.77
CA VAL A 10 -2.88 24.13 28.58
C VAL A 10 -3.19 22.86 27.80
N GLN A 11 -2.17 22.04 27.55
CA GLN A 11 -2.32 20.69 26.98
C GLN A 11 -2.27 19.67 28.12
N ASP A 12 -3.28 18.82 28.22
CA ASP A 12 -3.26 17.73 29.18
C ASP A 12 -2.25 16.68 28.72
N LEU A 13 -1.34 16.26 29.60
CA LEU A 13 -0.33 15.24 29.33
C LEU A 13 -0.76 13.89 29.94
N ASP A 14 -0.40 12.80 29.28
CA ASP A 14 -0.57 11.45 29.80
C ASP A 14 0.49 11.10 30.86
N GLN A 15 0.44 9.87 31.38
CA GLN A 15 1.36 9.38 32.41
C GLN A 15 2.83 9.34 31.94
N ASN A 16 3.08 9.44 30.63
CA ASN A 16 4.41 9.47 30.01
C ASN A 16 4.82 10.89 29.59
N GLY A 17 4.04 11.91 29.94
CA GLY A 17 4.32 13.30 29.60
C GLY A 17 4.01 13.66 28.14
N HIS A 18 3.18 12.86 27.45
CA HIS A 18 2.77 13.12 26.08
C HIS A 18 1.41 13.81 25.99
N PRO A 19 1.21 14.78 25.08
CA PRO A 19 -0.09 15.44 24.91
C PRO A 19 -1.20 14.44 24.58
N ILE A 20 -2.27 14.46 25.38
CA ILE A 20 -3.44 13.62 25.18
C ILE A 20 -4.23 14.14 23.99
N LEU A 21 -4.44 13.27 23.00
CA LEU A 21 -5.26 13.56 21.81
C LEU A 21 -6.69 13.98 22.18
N HIS A 22 -7.20 15.01 21.50
CA HIS A 22 -8.57 15.55 21.57
C HIS A 22 -9.00 16.32 22.84
N LYS A 23 -8.10 16.65 23.77
CA LYS A 23 -8.41 17.57 24.88
C LYS A 23 -7.55 18.83 24.80
N THR A 24 -8.04 19.82 24.05
CA THR A 24 -7.51 21.19 24.10
C THR A 24 -8.59 22.09 24.71
N ARG A 25 -8.36 22.58 25.94
CA ARG A 25 -9.25 23.58 26.57
C ARG A 25 -8.62 24.96 26.40
N THR A 26 -9.25 25.82 25.60
CA THR A 26 -8.89 27.24 25.49
C THR A 26 -9.75 28.06 26.44
N ALA A 27 -9.13 28.72 27.43
CA ALA A 27 -9.82 29.67 28.29
C ALA A 27 -9.88 31.04 27.58
N THR A 28 -11.02 31.40 27.02
CA THR A 28 -11.28 32.75 26.52
C THR A 28 -11.87 33.61 27.63
N ARG A 29 -11.24 34.77 27.90
CA ARG A 29 -11.75 35.75 28.86
C ARG A 29 -12.94 36.48 28.25
N ILE A 30 -14.10 36.44 28.90
CA ILE A 30 -15.25 37.28 28.56
C ILE A 30 -14.87 38.74 28.82
N THR A 31 -14.66 39.54 27.77
CA THR A 31 -14.45 40.99 27.87
C THR A 31 -15.77 41.74 27.70
N LYS A 32 -16.18 42.49 28.74
CA LYS A 32 -17.25 43.50 28.63
C LYS A 32 -16.85 44.59 27.63
N ALA A 33 -17.81 45.00 26.81
CA ALA A 33 -17.68 46.09 25.85
C ALA A 33 -17.44 47.44 26.56
N ASN A 34 -16.61 48.30 25.96
CA ASN A 34 -16.69 49.75 26.13
C ASN A 34 -16.11 50.46 24.89
N SER A 35 -16.82 51.51 24.51
CA SER A 35 -16.70 52.44 23.38
C SER A 35 -15.52 53.43 23.46
N GLY A 36 -15.08 53.97 22.31
CA GLY A 36 -14.47 55.33 22.22
C GLY A 36 -13.13 55.50 21.46
N SER A 37 -13.23 55.95 20.20
CA SER A 37 -12.43 56.94 19.42
C SER A 37 -10.89 57.09 19.44
N THR A 38 -10.34 57.09 18.20
CA THR A 38 -9.32 57.99 17.55
C THR A 38 -7.87 58.11 18.06
N LEU A 39 -6.84 57.79 17.25
CA LEU A 39 -6.15 58.68 16.27
C LEU A 39 -4.88 58.00 15.66
N SER A 40 -4.46 58.54 14.51
CA SER A 40 -3.47 58.03 13.53
C SER A 40 -2.03 58.45 13.81
N GLN A 41 -1.02 57.64 13.43
CA GLN A 41 0.17 58.13 12.71
C GLN A 41 1.08 57.04 12.08
N ARG A 42 1.31 57.26 10.77
CA ARG A 42 2.38 56.83 9.84
C ARG A 42 3.58 56.02 10.35
N THR A 43 3.72 54.85 9.72
CA THR A 43 4.92 54.28 9.04
C THR A 43 6.31 54.80 9.44
N ARG A 44 7.00 54.02 10.28
CA ARG A 44 8.44 53.75 10.16
C ARG A 44 8.63 52.25 10.21
N MET A 45 9.14 51.67 9.13
CA MET A 45 9.65 50.30 9.11
C MET A 45 11.02 50.28 9.78
N PRO A 46 11.22 49.44 10.80
CA PRO A 46 12.48 48.75 10.96
C PRO A 46 12.24 47.25 11.07
N TYR A 47 12.91 46.52 10.18
CA TYR A 47 13.23 45.08 10.26
C TYR A 47 12.06 44.14 10.58
N ALA A 48 11.61 43.46 9.52
CA ALA A 48 10.73 42.31 9.59
C ALA A 48 11.23 41.31 10.65
N PHE A 49 10.57 41.33 11.80
CA PHE A 49 10.61 40.25 12.76
C PHE A 49 10.21 38.98 12.04
N HIS A 50 11.01 37.93 12.23
CA HIS A 50 10.68 36.57 11.87
C HIS A 50 9.23 36.27 12.28
N ASN A 51 8.33 36.28 11.29
CA ASN A 51 7.04 35.62 11.42
C ASN A 51 7.37 34.16 11.73
N GLY A 52 7.20 33.77 12.99
CA GLY A 52 7.29 32.38 13.41
C GLY A 52 6.37 31.59 12.51
N ARG A 53 6.97 30.80 11.60
CA ARG A 53 6.23 29.79 10.87
C ARG A 53 5.49 28.96 11.92
N PRO A 54 4.17 28.75 11.80
CA PRO A 54 3.52 27.74 12.64
C PRO A 54 4.29 26.44 12.45
N MET A 55 4.75 25.86 13.56
CA MET A 55 5.39 24.55 13.53
C MET A 55 4.46 23.60 12.77
N PRO A 56 4.95 22.85 11.76
CA PRO A 56 4.11 21.90 11.05
C PRO A 56 3.52 20.95 12.09
N THR A 57 2.19 20.88 12.14
CA THR A 57 1.48 19.95 13.01
C THR A 57 1.85 18.54 12.54
N VAL A 58 2.62 17.81 13.34
CA VAL A 58 2.97 16.42 13.07
C VAL A 58 2.10 15.55 13.96
N ILE A 59 1.43 14.56 13.36
CA ILE A 59 0.62 13.59 14.10
C ILE A 59 1.40 12.27 14.18
N TYR A 60 1.54 11.72 15.37
CA TYR A 60 2.18 10.42 15.54
C TYR A 60 1.16 9.30 15.36
N GLY A 61 1.37 8.49 14.33
CA GLY A 61 0.55 7.31 14.07
C GLY A 61 1.06 6.09 14.82
N LYS A 62 0.29 5.00 14.74
CA LYS A 62 0.65 3.68 15.24
C LYS A 62 0.68 2.67 14.11
N CYS A 63 1.23 1.50 14.37
CA CYS A 63 1.18 0.37 13.46
C CYS A 63 0.35 -0.74 14.11
N ASN A 64 -0.68 -1.24 13.43
CA ASN A 64 -1.51 -2.34 13.95
C ASN A 64 -0.80 -3.68 13.76
N HIS A 65 -0.30 -3.92 12.55
CA HIS A 65 0.35 -5.16 12.16
C HIS A 65 1.63 -4.90 11.38
N SER A 66 2.64 -5.76 11.55
CA SER A 66 3.94 -5.67 10.86
C SER A 66 4.39 -7.07 10.51
N LEU A 67 4.14 -7.50 9.28
CA LEU A 67 4.30 -8.89 8.85
C LEU A 67 4.99 -8.96 7.49
N PRO A 68 5.64 -10.09 7.14
CA PRO A 68 6.06 -10.35 5.77
C PRO A 68 4.88 -10.21 4.80
N ILE A 69 5.17 -9.83 3.55
CA ILE A 69 4.14 -9.59 2.52
C ILE A 69 3.21 -10.80 2.31
N GLU A 70 3.75 -12.01 2.37
CA GLU A 70 2.98 -13.25 2.22
C GLU A 70 1.91 -13.39 3.30
N GLU A 71 2.29 -13.18 4.56
CA GLU A 71 1.36 -13.29 5.70
C GLU A 71 0.31 -12.18 5.67
N MET A 72 0.74 -10.94 5.40
CA MET A 72 -0.17 -9.79 5.33
C MET A 72 -1.20 -9.95 4.21
N ALA A 73 -0.77 -10.38 3.02
CA ALA A 73 -1.65 -10.57 1.87
C ALA A 73 -2.69 -11.71 2.12
N LYS A 74 -2.26 -12.81 2.76
CA LYS A 74 -3.15 -13.92 3.15
C LYS A 74 -4.19 -13.47 4.17
N ILE A 75 -3.77 -12.72 5.19
CA ILE A 75 -4.67 -12.15 6.19
C ILE A 75 -5.68 -11.22 5.51
N TYR A 76 -5.22 -10.33 4.63
CA TYR A 76 -6.08 -9.37 3.94
C TYR A 76 -7.21 -10.05 3.15
N GLN A 77 -6.86 -11.06 2.36
CA GLN A 77 -7.84 -11.79 1.54
C GLN A 77 -8.83 -12.62 2.35
N SER A 78 -8.52 -12.96 3.60
CA SER A 78 -9.45 -13.69 4.45
C SER A 78 -10.71 -12.88 4.78
N TYR A 79 -10.63 -11.54 4.83
CA TYR A 79 -11.75 -10.66 5.17
C TYR A 79 -12.25 -9.79 4.02
N GLU A 80 -11.38 -9.37 3.08
CA GLU A 80 -11.74 -8.48 1.96
C GLU A 80 -11.51 -9.19 0.62
N LYS A 81 -12.39 -10.15 0.32
CA LYS A 81 -12.18 -11.02 -0.84
C LYS A 81 -12.20 -10.30 -2.18
N LYS A 82 -12.91 -9.19 -2.36
CA LYS A 82 -13.18 -8.59 -3.69
C LYS A 82 -12.26 -7.43 -4.11
N VAL A 83 -11.53 -6.84 -3.17
CA VAL A 83 -10.68 -5.67 -3.43
C VAL A 83 -9.23 -6.09 -3.21
N PRO A 84 -8.27 -5.75 -4.09
CA PRO A 84 -6.87 -6.03 -3.84
C PRO A 84 -6.31 -5.10 -2.76
N MET A 85 -5.48 -5.65 -1.86
CA MET A 85 -4.72 -4.86 -0.89
C MET A 85 -3.87 -3.82 -1.61
N THR A 86 -3.85 -2.58 -1.13
CA THR A 86 -3.05 -1.49 -1.72
C THR A 86 -1.86 -1.18 -0.84
N ILE A 87 -0.66 -1.46 -1.34
CA ILE A 87 0.61 -1.24 -0.63
C ILE A 87 1.32 -0.04 -1.26
N PHE A 88 1.69 0.95 -0.46
CA PHE A 88 2.58 2.02 -0.88
C PHE A 88 4.02 1.60 -0.62
N THR A 89 4.87 1.68 -1.64
CA THR A 89 6.27 1.26 -1.57
C THR A 89 7.19 2.31 -2.17
N ARG A 90 8.40 2.41 -1.61
CA ARG A 90 9.52 3.18 -2.17
C ARG A 90 10.49 2.30 -2.97
N SER A 91 10.26 0.99 -3.02
CA SER A 91 11.08 0.07 -3.80
C SER A 91 11.05 0.45 -5.27
N GLN A 92 12.15 0.21 -5.98
CA GLN A 92 12.19 0.32 -7.44
C GLN A 92 11.96 -1.05 -8.11
N ASP A 93 11.93 -2.11 -7.30
CA ASP A 93 11.79 -3.48 -7.77
C ASP A 93 10.33 -3.80 -8.10
N ARG A 94 10.04 -3.83 -9.39
CA ARG A 94 8.73 -4.18 -9.93
C ARG A 94 8.63 -5.66 -10.33
N SER A 95 9.69 -6.45 -10.16
CA SER A 95 9.75 -7.85 -10.61
C SER A 95 8.66 -8.71 -9.97
N ARG A 96 8.16 -9.71 -10.71
CA ARG A 96 7.13 -10.61 -10.16
C ARG A 96 7.74 -11.67 -9.25
N GLU A 97 8.96 -12.09 -9.56
CA GLU A 97 9.71 -13.13 -8.86
C GLU A 97 9.87 -12.81 -7.37
N ARG A 98 10.04 -11.53 -7.04
CA ARG A 98 10.22 -11.07 -5.66
C ARG A 98 8.91 -10.67 -4.98
N ASN A 99 7.96 -10.15 -5.76
CA ASN A 99 6.77 -9.52 -5.20
C ASN A 99 5.57 -10.46 -5.17
N GLU A 100 5.37 -11.30 -6.19
CA GLU A 100 4.17 -12.12 -6.33
C GLU A 100 4.06 -13.15 -5.19
N VAL A 101 2.89 -13.17 -4.55
CA VAL A 101 2.57 -14.15 -3.50
C VAL A 101 1.57 -15.15 -4.10
N PRO A 102 1.88 -16.46 -4.14
CA PRO A 102 0.99 -17.45 -4.72
C PRO A 102 -0.41 -17.44 -4.09
N GLY A 103 -1.45 -17.45 -4.94
CA GLY A 103 -2.85 -17.43 -4.52
C GLY A 103 -3.31 -16.11 -3.90
N CYS A 104 -2.46 -15.08 -3.92
CA CYS A 104 -2.76 -13.78 -3.36
C CYS A 104 -2.80 -12.69 -4.41
N ARG A 105 -3.67 -11.69 -4.20
CA ARG A 105 -3.72 -10.48 -5.01
C ARG A 105 -3.55 -9.21 -4.19
N PHE A 106 -2.76 -8.31 -4.72
CA PHE A 106 -2.55 -6.97 -4.19
C PHE A 106 -1.92 -6.08 -5.26
N ARG A 107 -1.93 -4.78 -5.03
CA ARG A 107 -1.26 -3.80 -5.89
C ARG A 107 -0.23 -3.00 -5.10
N LYS A 108 0.87 -2.67 -5.76
CA LYS A 108 1.91 -1.79 -5.22
C LYS A 108 1.91 -0.46 -5.96
N LEU A 109 1.85 0.61 -5.19
CA LEU A 109 2.04 1.97 -5.65
C LEU A 109 3.50 2.34 -5.38
N PHE A 110 4.25 2.42 -6.46
CA PHE A 110 5.66 2.78 -6.43
C PHE A 110 5.76 4.29 -6.33
N GLY A 111 6.03 4.79 -5.12
CA GLY A 111 6.35 6.18 -4.88
C GLY A 111 7.66 6.51 -5.58
N THR A 112 7.59 7.31 -6.65
CA THR A 112 8.73 8.05 -7.15
C THR A 112 8.85 9.30 -6.28
N ASP A 113 9.74 9.28 -5.31
CA ASP A 113 10.00 10.48 -4.54
C ASP A 113 10.66 11.53 -5.43
N GLU A 114 9.86 12.46 -5.97
CA GLU A 114 10.29 13.83 -6.26
C GLU A 114 10.43 14.67 -4.96
N GLY A 115 10.44 14.00 -3.81
CA GLY A 115 10.41 14.61 -2.48
C GLY A 115 11.45 14.02 -1.54
N GLU A 116 12.64 13.66 -2.05
CA GLU A 116 13.81 13.67 -1.19
C GLU A 116 13.85 15.04 -0.50
N VAL A 117 13.65 15.04 0.82
CA VAL A 117 13.77 16.19 1.71
C VAL A 117 12.58 17.18 1.66
N ILE A 118 11.53 16.89 2.44
CA ILE A 118 10.77 18.00 3.05
C ILE A 118 11.76 18.69 4.02
N GLN A 119 12.31 19.83 3.59
CA GLN A 119 13.15 20.71 4.40
C GLN A 119 12.38 21.16 5.66
N SER A 120 12.46 20.38 6.75
CA SER A 120 12.44 20.99 8.08
C SER A 120 13.83 21.58 8.29
N THR A 121 13.88 22.81 8.77
CA THR A 121 15.08 23.67 8.92
C THR A 121 16.10 23.16 9.97
N GLN A 122 16.16 21.86 10.24
CA GLN A 122 17.09 21.25 11.17
C GLN A 122 17.72 20.02 10.53
N ALA A 123 18.97 20.16 10.08
CA ALA A 123 19.78 19.14 9.44
C ALA A 123 19.93 17.83 10.25
N SER A 124 19.57 17.82 11.54
CA SER A 124 19.57 16.63 12.40
C SER A 124 18.35 15.71 12.23
N GLN A 125 17.21 16.21 11.73
CA GLN A 125 16.00 15.41 11.52
C GLN A 125 15.90 14.82 10.10
N GLN A 126 16.67 15.35 9.14
CA GLN A 126 16.68 14.89 7.75
C GLN A 126 17.09 13.42 7.60
N ASN A 127 17.93 12.90 8.51
CA ASN A 127 18.43 11.53 8.45
C ASN A 127 17.57 10.53 9.23
N GLN A 128 16.56 11.00 9.97
CA GLN A 128 15.74 10.13 10.83
C GLN A 128 14.48 9.64 10.12
N CYS A 129 13.96 10.36 9.12
CA CYS A 129 12.68 10.04 8.48
C CYS A 129 12.84 9.79 6.98
N VAL A 130 12.12 8.79 6.46
CA VAL A 130 11.88 8.63 5.02
C VAL A 130 10.48 9.15 4.67
N GLY A 131 10.34 9.85 3.54
CA GLY A 131 9.06 10.43 3.11
C GLY A 131 8.20 9.45 2.31
N LEU A 132 6.88 9.62 2.35
CA LEU A 132 5.96 8.92 1.47
C LEU A 132 4.71 9.77 1.27
N THR A 133 4.28 9.97 0.03
CA THR A 133 2.97 10.56 -0.25
C THR A 133 2.01 9.44 -0.64
N ALA A 134 0.92 9.30 0.12
CA ALA A 134 -0.16 8.38 -0.21
C ALA A 134 -1.40 9.16 -0.61
N PHE A 135 -2.02 8.75 -1.71
CA PHE A 135 -3.26 9.35 -2.20
C PHE A 135 -4.44 8.50 -1.77
N ILE A 136 -5.52 9.15 -1.36
CA ILE A 136 -6.81 8.52 -1.05
C ILE A 136 -7.92 9.20 -1.87
N PRO A 137 -8.97 8.47 -2.27
CA PRO A 137 -10.12 9.06 -2.93
C PRO A 137 -10.98 9.86 -1.93
N GLU A 138 -11.78 10.81 -2.41
CA GLU A 138 -12.63 11.66 -1.56
C GLU A 138 -13.58 10.86 -0.67
N ARG A 139 -14.12 9.76 -1.19
CA ARG A 139 -15.00 8.83 -0.45
C ARG A 139 -14.34 8.26 0.81
N ASP A 140 -13.01 8.14 0.85
CA ASP A 140 -12.28 7.54 1.97
C ASP A 140 -11.89 8.57 3.05
N LYS A 141 -12.07 9.88 2.79
CA LYS A 141 -11.69 10.95 3.73
C LYS A 141 -12.46 10.87 5.06
N GLN A 142 -13.72 10.42 5.00
CA GLN A 142 -14.61 10.33 6.16
C GLN A 142 -14.55 8.95 6.84
N VAL A 143 -13.82 7.99 6.25
CA VAL A 143 -13.65 6.66 6.82
C VAL A 143 -12.77 6.77 8.07
N THR A 144 -13.24 6.17 9.15
CA THR A 144 -12.46 6.07 10.38
C THR A 144 -11.40 5.01 10.21
N ASP A 145 -10.14 5.38 10.45
CA ASP A 145 -8.96 4.50 10.40
C ASP A 145 -8.86 3.66 9.11
N PRO A 146 -8.76 4.33 7.94
CA PRO A 146 -8.69 3.60 6.68
C PRO A 146 -7.40 2.78 6.62
N LYS A 147 -7.52 1.57 6.10
CA LYS A 147 -6.42 0.62 5.99
C LYS A 147 -5.42 1.08 4.94
N ILE A 148 -4.30 1.64 5.40
CA ILE A 148 -3.17 2.03 4.54
C ILE A 148 -2.00 1.11 4.85
N TYR A 149 -1.49 0.43 3.81
CA TYR A 149 -0.36 -0.48 3.93
C TYR A 149 0.88 0.15 3.33
N VAL A 150 2.02 0.02 4.03
CA VAL A 150 3.30 0.50 3.54
C VAL A 150 4.35 -0.59 3.58
N GLU A 151 5.22 -0.59 2.58
CA GLU A 151 6.37 -1.48 2.53
C GLU A 151 7.58 -0.85 3.22
N GLN A 152 8.27 -1.67 4.01
CA GLN A 152 9.59 -1.38 4.58
C GLN A 152 10.60 -2.41 4.07
N SER A 153 11.73 -1.91 3.57
CA SER A 153 12.93 -2.70 3.34
C SER A 153 13.84 -2.64 4.57
N ILE A 154 14.19 -3.82 5.10
CA ILE A 154 15.15 -3.97 6.21
C ILE A 154 16.33 -4.84 5.76
N LYS A 155 17.53 -4.55 6.28
CA LYS A 155 18.74 -5.33 5.99
C LYS A 155 19.09 -6.20 7.19
N ARG A 156 18.89 -7.52 7.07
CA ARG A 156 19.19 -8.47 8.15
C ARG A 156 20.14 -9.55 7.66
N GLY A 157 21.32 -9.65 8.28
CA GLY A 157 22.31 -10.68 7.96
C GLY A 157 22.82 -10.61 6.52
N GLY A 158 22.95 -9.39 5.96
CA GLY A 158 23.39 -9.18 4.57
C GLY A 158 22.29 -9.37 3.50
N HIS A 159 21.09 -9.82 3.89
CA HIS A 159 19.96 -9.98 3.00
C HIS A 159 18.89 -8.92 3.24
N GLU A 160 18.26 -8.47 2.16
CA GLU A 160 17.11 -7.59 2.21
C GLU A 160 15.85 -8.40 2.58
N LYS A 161 15.10 -7.94 3.56
CA LYS A 161 13.80 -8.49 3.94
C LYS A 161 12.74 -7.41 3.78
N ILE A 162 11.61 -7.78 3.20
CA ILE A 162 10.44 -6.92 3.03
C ILE A 162 9.46 -7.17 4.17
N ILE A 163 9.01 -6.09 4.81
CA ILE A 163 7.93 -6.10 5.81
C ILE A 163 6.84 -5.15 5.34
N ILE A 164 5.58 -5.57 5.49
CA ILE A 164 4.40 -4.72 5.25
C ILE A 164 3.83 -4.29 6.59
N HIS A 165 3.59 -2.99 6.72
CA HIS A 165 3.02 -2.36 7.90
C HIS A 165 1.62 -1.86 7.60
N GLU A 166 0.67 -2.18 8.48
CA GLU A 166 -0.67 -1.59 8.49
C GLU A 166 -0.65 -0.33 9.37
N LEU A 167 -0.84 0.82 8.75
CA LEU A 167 -0.85 2.12 9.42
C LEU A 167 -2.17 2.36 10.13
N ALA A 168 -2.09 2.82 11.38
CA ALA A 168 -3.21 3.23 12.19
C ALA A 168 -3.11 4.72 12.52
N PHE A 169 -4.14 5.46 12.12
CA PHE A 169 -4.27 6.91 12.29
C PHE A 169 -5.08 7.26 13.54
N GLY A 170 -5.81 6.28 14.11
CA GLY A 170 -6.55 6.43 15.37
C GLY A 170 -7.83 7.26 15.24
N GLY A 171 -8.34 7.43 14.02
CA GLY A 171 -9.49 8.25 13.70
C GLY A 171 -9.61 8.50 12.19
N GLN A 172 -10.38 9.52 11.81
CA GLN A 172 -10.42 9.99 10.43
C GLN A 172 -9.07 10.61 10.04
N ILE A 173 -8.67 10.43 8.79
CA ILE A 173 -7.44 11.02 8.27
C ILE A 173 -7.61 12.53 8.05
N GLN A 174 -6.62 13.29 8.52
CA GLN A 174 -6.42 14.69 8.17
C GLN A 174 -5.53 14.77 6.93
N THR A 175 -6.07 15.29 5.85
CA THR A 175 -5.35 15.43 4.58
C THR A 175 -4.39 16.61 4.64
N ASP A 176 -3.30 16.56 3.87
CA ASP A 176 -2.26 17.60 3.79
C ASP A 176 -1.49 17.87 5.11
N VAL A 177 -1.58 16.92 6.04
CA VAL A 177 -0.82 16.88 7.30
C VAL A 177 0.21 15.75 7.24
N ASP A 178 1.32 15.91 7.95
CA ASP A 178 2.36 14.89 8.05
C ASP A 178 2.14 13.97 9.24
N TYR A 179 2.04 12.68 8.96
CA TYR A 179 2.00 11.62 9.96
C TYR A 179 3.38 10.99 10.11
N VAL A 180 3.84 10.80 11.34
CA VAL A 180 5.12 10.12 11.62
C VAL A 180 4.86 8.80 12.32
N PHE A 181 5.42 7.74 11.75
CA PHE A 181 5.37 6.38 12.28
C PHE A 181 6.80 5.93 12.60
N ARG A 182 7.03 5.62 13.88
CA ARG A 182 8.38 5.35 14.36
C ARG A 182 8.89 3.99 13.92
N GLY A 183 10.10 3.96 13.38
CA GLY A 183 10.84 2.74 13.07
C GLY A 183 10.25 1.87 11.95
N ILE A 184 9.38 2.39 11.10
CA ILE A 184 8.82 1.65 9.96
C ILE A 184 9.28 2.21 8.60
N GLY A 185 10.27 3.10 8.60
CA GLY A 185 10.92 3.61 7.41
C GLY A 185 12.06 2.70 6.95
N ASP A 186 12.36 2.73 5.64
CA ASP A 186 13.43 1.93 5.05
C ASP A 186 14.78 2.10 5.76
N GLU A 187 15.41 0.98 6.07
CA GLU A 187 16.68 0.94 6.76
C GLU A 187 17.81 1.47 5.85
N HIS A 188 18.57 2.45 6.34
CA HIS A 188 19.78 2.90 5.65
C HIS A 188 20.96 2.02 6.06
N PRO A 189 21.84 1.61 5.15
CA PRO A 189 23.05 0.88 5.52
C PRO A 189 23.96 1.65 6.51
N GLU A 190 23.97 2.98 6.48
CA GLU A 190 24.83 3.79 7.37
C GLU A 190 24.10 4.36 8.60
N PHE A 191 22.82 4.72 8.44
CA PHE A 191 22.05 5.40 9.50
C PHE A 191 21.15 4.44 10.27
N GLY A 192 21.07 3.18 9.84
CA GLY A 192 20.22 2.18 10.43
C GLY A 192 18.73 2.47 10.24
N LYS A 193 17.95 2.11 11.25
CA LYS A 193 16.49 2.15 11.24
C LYS A 193 15.97 3.59 11.21
N ARG A 194 15.03 3.88 10.30
CA ARG A 194 14.41 5.21 10.14
C ARG A 194 12.91 5.18 10.45
N ASP A 195 12.38 6.35 10.76
CA ASP A 195 10.96 6.62 10.88
C ASP A 195 10.36 6.85 9.49
N LEU A 196 9.05 6.63 9.35
CA LEU A 196 8.31 6.92 8.13
C LEU A 196 7.48 8.18 8.34
N ARG A 197 7.63 9.16 7.45
CA ARG A 197 6.79 10.35 7.37
C ARG A 197 5.84 10.21 6.19
N VAL A 198 4.56 10.03 6.47
CA VAL A 198 3.51 9.88 5.46
C VAL A 198 2.70 11.17 5.34
N ARG A 199 2.58 11.69 4.13
CA ARG A 199 1.64 12.75 3.79
C ARG A 199 0.47 12.18 3.02
N ILE A 200 -0.73 12.32 3.57
CA ILE A 200 -1.95 11.85 2.89
C ILE A 200 -2.55 12.98 2.08
N ARG A 201 -2.74 12.75 0.78
CA ARG A 201 -3.45 13.68 -0.11
C ARG A 201 -4.77 13.09 -0.55
N CYS A 202 -5.81 13.92 -0.53
CA CYS A 202 -7.10 13.55 -1.06
C CYS A 202 -7.20 14.01 -2.51
N VAL A 203 -7.69 13.13 -3.38
CA VAL A 203 -7.96 13.43 -4.78
C VAL A 203 -9.37 12.99 -5.15
N ASN A 204 -9.94 13.57 -6.20
CA ASN A 204 -11.24 13.11 -6.71
C ASN A 204 -11.13 11.67 -7.23
N ASP A 205 -12.27 11.00 -7.32
CA ASP A 205 -12.34 9.57 -7.67
C ASP A 205 -11.72 9.29 -9.05
N GLU A 206 -11.95 10.14 -10.05
CA GLU A 206 -11.40 9.97 -11.40
C GLU A 206 -9.86 10.02 -11.43
N SER A 207 -9.27 10.99 -10.71
CA SER A 207 -7.82 11.10 -10.56
C SER A 207 -7.25 9.95 -9.76
N PHE A 208 -7.98 9.49 -8.74
CA PHE A 208 -7.60 8.32 -7.95
C PHE A 208 -7.56 7.06 -8.82
N GLU A 209 -8.58 6.80 -9.63
CA GLU A 209 -8.61 5.63 -10.53
C GLU A 209 -7.49 5.73 -11.58
N THR A 210 -7.21 6.93 -12.11
CA THR A 210 -6.06 7.16 -13.01
C THR A 210 -4.74 6.84 -12.31
N TYR A 211 -4.57 7.29 -11.07
CA TYR A 211 -3.40 7.00 -10.25
C TYR A 211 -3.26 5.50 -9.96
N MET A 212 -4.37 4.81 -9.66
CA MET A 212 -4.40 3.35 -9.50
C MET A 212 -4.04 2.61 -10.79
N GLY A 213 -4.34 3.18 -11.97
CA GLY A 213 -3.93 2.63 -13.26
C GLY A 213 -2.42 2.51 -13.45
N GLY A 214 -1.63 3.28 -12.68
CA GLY A 214 -0.16 3.19 -12.65
C GLY A 214 0.40 2.19 -11.62
N ALA A 215 -0.44 1.55 -10.81
CA ALA A 215 -0.02 0.59 -9.79
C ALA A 215 0.46 -0.72 -10.44
N GLY A 216 1.49 -1.35 -9.86
CA GLY A 216 1.86 -2.71 -10.21
C GLY A 216 0.88 -3.70 -9.60
N TYR A 217 0.18 -4.47 -10.41
CA TYR A 217 -0.74 -5.52 -9.95
C TYR A 217 0.00 -6.87 -9.84
N TYR A 218 -0.11 -7.49 -8.67
CA TYR A 218 0.52 -8.78 -8.35
C TYR A 218 -0.55 -9.78 -7.96
N GLY A 219 -0.48 -10.97 -8.56
CA GLY A 219 -1.52 -11.99 -8.49
C GLY A 219 -2.42 -12.00 -9.73
N TYR A 220 -3.53 -12.73 -9.62
CA TYR A 220 -4.52 -12.90 -10.67
C TYR A 220 -5.91 -12.76 -10.07
N ASP A 221 -6.83 -12.17 -10.82
CA ASP A 221 -8.23 -12.03 -10.40
C ASP A 221 -8.97 -13.35 -10.44
N ARG A 222 -8.53 -14.25 -11.31
CA ARG A 222 -9.05 -15.61 -11.43
C ARG A 222 -7.91 -16.58 -11.73
N THR A 223 -7.84 -17.64 -10.94
CA THR A 223 -6.95 -18.78 -11.18
C THR A 223 -7.79 -20.01 -11.41
N GLU A 224 -7.54 -20.72 -12.51
CA GLU A 224 -8.20 -21.98 -12.80
C GLU A 224 -7.19 -23.11 -13.00
N HIS A 225 -7.63 -24.31 -12.62
CA HIS A 225 -6.81 -25.51 -12.67
C HIS A 225 -7.43 -26.48 -13.69
N ALA A 226 -6.75 -26.66 -14.82
CA ALA A 226 -7.12 -27.68 -15.79
C ALA A 226 -6.45 -29.00 -15.41
N MET A 227 -7.24 -29.90 -14.84
CA MET A 227 -6.80 -31.26 -14.49
C MET A 227 -6.75 -32.12 -15.75
N MET A 228 -5.62 -32.78 -15.97
CA MET A 228 -5.38 -33.65 -17.11
C MET A 228 -5.06 -35.06 -16.64
N ASN A 229 -5.63 -36.05 -17.31
CA ASN A 229 -5.23 -37.45 -17.15
C ASN A 229 -4.51 -37.96 -18.41
N ARG A 230 -4.04 -39.20 -18.39
CA ARG A 230 -3.35 -39.82 -19.53
C ARG A 230 -4.13 -39.74 -20.85
N ALA A 231 -5.44 -40.00 -20.81
CA ALA A 231 -6.27 -39.97 -22.01
C ALA A 231 -6.50 -38.55 -22.57
N MET A 232 -6.41 -37.51 -21.73
CA MET A 232 -6.43 -36.11 -22.13
C MET A 232 -5.07 -35.66 -22.67
N LEU A 233 -3.98 -36.11 -22.06
CA LEU A 233 -2.61 -35.88 -22.54
C LEU A 233 -2.44 -36.36 -23.99
N ASP A 234 -3.00 -37.53 -24.32
CA ASP A 234 -2.87 -38.14 -25.65
C ASP A 234 -3.66 -37.41 -26.75
N ARG A 235 -4.74 -36.69 -26.37
CA ARG A 235 -5.62 -35.96 -27.30
C ARG A 235 -5.33 -34.46 -27.36
N GLY A 236 -4.55 -33.94 -26.40
CA GLY A 236 -4.33 -32.51 -26.19
C GLY A 236 -5.39 -31.90 -25.29
N GLN A 237 -5.14 -30.66 -24.85
CA GLN A 237 -6.08 -29.91 -24.01
C GLN A 237 -6.58 -28.68 -24.76
N ALA A 238 -7.89 -28.57 -24.90
CA ALA A 238 -8.55 -27.31 -25.18
C ALA A 238 -9.16 -26.79 -23.88
N TYR A 239 -8.76 -25.60 -23.46
CA TYR A 239 -9.32 -24.91 -22.32
C TYR A 239 -10.15 -23.73 -22.80
N SER A 240 -11.44 -23.73 -22.50
CA SER A 240 -12.32 -22.61 -22.86
C SER A 240 -12.38 -21.61 -21.73
N LEU A 241 -11.98 -20.37 -22.00
CA LEU A 241 -12.13 -19.25 -21.08
C LEU A 241 -13.62 -18.87 -21.04
N GLN A 242 -14.37 -19.40 -20.08
CA GLN A 242 -15.77 -19.05 -19.91
C GLN A 242 -15.88 -17.69 -19.21
N LYS A 243 -16.55 -16.72 -19.84
CA LYS A 243 -16.92 -15.45 -19.19
C LYS A 243 -17.95 -15.74 -18.09
N SER A 244 -17.79 -15.13 -16.93
CA SER A 244 -18.70 -15.30 -15.79
C SER A 244 -20.12 -14.83 -16.12
N ASN A 245 -21.10 -15.73 -16.00
CA ASN A 245 -22.57 -15.65 -15.79
C ASN A 245 -23.40 -14.39 -16.14
N TRP A 246 -22.94 -13.45 -16.97
CA TRP A 246 -23.73 -12.30 -17.38
C TRP A 246 -23.76 -12.22 -18.91
N GLY A 247 -24.83 -12.80 -19.46
CA GLY A 247 -25.42 -12.58 -20.78
C GLY A 247 -24.51 -12.00 -21.86
N ASP A 248 -23.67 -12.85 -22.45
CA ASP A 248 -23.49 -12.97 -23.90
C ASP A 248 -22.41 -14.04 -24.15
N GLU A 249 -22.79 -15.13 -24.82
CA GLU A 249 -21.93 -16.27 -25.17
C GLU A 249 -20.89 -15.94 -26.26
N SER A 250 -20.68 -14.67 -26.59
CA SER A 250 -20.10 -14.26 -27.88
C SER A 250 -18.57 -14.24 -27.95
N TYR A 251 -17.85 -14.53 -26.86
CA TYR A 251 -16.37 -14.56 -26.86
C TYR A 251 -15.81 -15.73 -26.05
N GLN A 252 -15.86 -16.93 -26.62
CA GLN A 252 -15.16 -18.12 -26.09
C GLN A 252 -13.73 -18.13 -26.62
N HIS A 253 -12.80 -17.52 -25.90
CA HIS A 253 -11.38 -17.71 -26.20
C HIS A 253 -10.96 -19.10 -25.71
N SER A 254 -10.54 -19.98 -26.62
CA SER A 254 -10.00 -21.29 -26.26
C SER A 254 -8.49 -21.30 -26.36
N VAL A 255 -7.83 -21.75 -25.31
CA VAL A 255 -6.39 -22.07 -25.33
C VAL A 255 -6.26 -23.55 -25.65
N THR A 256 -5.66 -23.87 -26.79
CA THR A 256 -5.35 -25.26 -27.15
C THR A 256 -3.87 -25.52 -27.04
N ILE A 257 -3.49 -26.62 -26.40
CA ILE A 257 -2.09 -27.03 -26.26
C ILE A 257 -1.91 -28.39 -26.92
N ASN A 258 -0.87 -28.48 -27.74
CA ASN A 258 -0.54 -29.66 -28.49
C ASN A 258 -0.20 -30.84 -27.55
N PRO A 259 -0.75 -32.04 -27.78
CA PRO A 259 -0.42 -33.22 -26.99
C PRO A 259 1.08 -33.55 -26.97
N ALA A 260 1.80 -33.31 -28.07
CA ALA A 260 3.25 -33.56 -28.15
C ALA A 260 4.02 -32.69 -27.16
N ASP A 261 3.69 -31.40 -27.08
CA ASP A 261 4.33 -30.45 -26.16
C ASP A 261 4.06 -30.83 -24.70
N LEU A 262 2.82 -31.23 -24.38
CA LEU A 262 2.47 -31.68 -23.03
C LEU A 262 3.23 -32.94 -22.61
N ARG A 263 3.46 -33.88 -23.53
CA ARG A 263 4.28 -35.07 -23.26
C ARG A 263 5.74 -34.70 -23.00
N ILE A 264 6.33 -33.82 -23.83
CA ILE A 264 7.69 -33.31 -23.62
C ILE A 264 7.83 -32.67 -22.23
N LEU A 265 6.85 -31.84 -21.84
CA LEU A 265 6.84 -31.20 -20.52
C LEU A 265 6.72 -32.22 -19.37
N LEU A 266 5.86 -33.23 -19.52
CA LEU A 266 5.67 -34.29 -18.53
C LEU A 266 6.95 -35.10 -18.35
N ASP A 267 7.59 -35.51 -19.45
CA ASP A 267 8.81 -36.31 -19.44
C ASP A 267 9.98 -35.52 -18.85
N ALA A 268 10.13 -34.24 -19.21
CA ALA A 268 11.15 -33.36 -18.65
C ALA A 268 10.98 -33.16 -17.14
N LYS A 269 9.75 -32.92 -16.66
CA LYS A 269 9.47 -32.72 -15.24
C LYS A 269 9.63 -34.00 -14.42
N ARG A 270 9.19 -35.16 -14.94
CA ARG A 270 9.42 -36.46 -14.30
C ARG A 270 10.89 -36.87 -14.28
N GLY A 271 11.65 -36.51 -15.31
CA GLY A 271 13.11 -36.67 -15.32
C GLY A 271 13.75 -35.94 -14.14
N ASN A 272 13.39 -34.68 -13.93
CA ASN A 272 13.91 -33.85 -12.84
C ASN A 272 13.41 -34.27 -11.44
N GLU A 273 12.20 -34.81 -11.33
CA GLU A 273 11.67 -35.33 -10.04
C GLU A 273 12.36 -36.61 -9.59
N LYS A 274 12.86 -37.46 -10.50
CA LYS A 274 13.67 -38.61 -10.11
C LYS A 274 14.98 -38.20 -9.42
N ASP A 275 15.49 -37.01 -9.72
CA ASP A 275 16.69 -36.44 -9.11
C ASP A 275 16.40 -35.71 -7.78
N ARG A 276 15.14 -35.27 -7.56
CA ARG A 276 14.70 -34.59 -6.34
C ARG A 276 13.80 -35.51 -5.52
N LYS A 277 14.33 -36.10 -4.44
CA LYS A 277 13.61 -36.97 -3.48
C LYS A 277 12.46 -36.26 -2.72
N GLN A 278 11.50 -35.65 -3.40
CA GLN A 278 10.32 -35.03 -2.82
C GLN A 278 9.08 -35.91 -3.01
N GLY A 279 8.28 -35.97 -1.94
CA GLY A 279 7.13 -36.86 -1.79
C GLY A 279 6.07 -36.70 -2.87
N VAL A 280 5.63 -37.84 -3.39
CA VAL A 280 4.78 -38.00 -4.56
C VAL A 280 3.32 -37.74 -4.19
N THR A 281 2.82 -36.53 -4.42
CA THR A 281 1.36 -36.31 -4.58
C THR A 281 0.86 -36.87 -5.92
N GLY A 282 1.74 -37.39 -6.77
CA GLY A 282 1.42 -37.96 -8.08
C GLY A 282 1.05 -36.93 -9.14
N GLU A 283 0.59 -35.75 -8.71
CA GLU A 283 0.23 -34.62 -9.54
C GLU A 283 1.47 -33.83 -9.99
N VAL A 284 1.56 -33.56 -11.29
CA VAL A 284 2.65 -32.80 -11.91
C VAL A 284 2.06 -31.58 -12.59
N GLU A 285 2.38 -30.37 -12.13
CA GLU A 285 2.04 -29.17 -12.90
C GLU A 285 2.86 -29.16 -14.18
N LEU A 286 2.21 -29.23 -15.35
CA LEU A 286 2.86 -29.21 -16.65
C LEU A 286 3.17 -27.78 -17.09
N LEU A 287 2.19 -26.89 -16.99
CA LEU A 287 2.26 -25.55 -17.55
C LEU A 287 1.50 -24.55 -16.67
N ARG A 288 2.05 -23.34 -16.59
CA ARG A 288 1.42 -22.16 -16.00
C ARG A 288 1.30 -21.11 -17.09
N LEU A 289 0.08 -20.70 -17.41
CA LEU A 289 -0.21 -19.67 -18.40
C LEU A 289 -0.78 -18.44 -17.71
N CYS A 290 -0.11 -17.31 -17.90
CA CYS A 290 -0.45 -16.04 -17.30
C CYS A 290 -0.97 -15.09 -18.39
N MET A 291 -2.21 -14.65 -18.26
CA MET A 291 -2.91 -13.82 -19.23
C MET A 291 -3.31 -12.50 -18.57
N HIS A 292 -2.84 -11.38 -19.11
CA HIS A 292 -3.09 -10.06 -18.54
C HIS A 292 -4.23 -9.36 -19.25
N LYS A 293 -5.14 -8.75 -18.48
CA LYS A 293 -6.26 -7.98 -19.02
C LYS A 293 -7.07 -8.76 -20.07
N VAL A 294 -7.48 -9.99 -19.74
CA VAL A 294 -8.23 -10.88 -20.67
C VAL A 294 -9.66 -11.14 -20.21
N LEU A 295 -9.93 -11.12 -18.90
CA LEU A 295 -11.26 -11.39 -18.35
C LEU A 295 -11.78 -10.17 -17.60
N LEU A 296 -13.05 -10.13 -17.26
CA LEU A 296 -13.53 -9.12 -16.30
C LEU A 296 -12.83 -9.35 -14.95
N SER A 297 -12.41 -8.27 -14.29
CA SER A 297 -11.95 -8.32 -12.91
C SER A 297 -13.08 -8.86 -12.01
N GLU A 298 -12.74 -9.47 -10.87
CA GLU A 298 -13.75 -10.09 -10.00
C GLU A 298 -14.73 -9.07 -9.42
N ASP A 299 -14.31 -7.81 -9.27
CA ASP A 299 -15.18 -6.70 -8.86
C ASP A 299 -16.07 -6.15 -9.98
N GLY A 300 -15.91 -6.66 -11.22
CA GLY A 300 -16.68 -6.29 -12.40
C GLY A 300 -16.39 -4.88 -12.94
N ARG A 301 -15.39 -4.18 -12.42
CA ARG A 301 -15.12 -2.78 -12.74
C ARG A 301 -14.11 -2.57 -13.87
N GLY A 302 -13.39 -3.63 -14.26
CA GLY A 302 -12.36 -3.53 -15.29
C GLY A 302 -12.02 -4.87 -15.92
N VAL A 303 -10.87 -4.90 -16.58
CA VAL A 303 -10.30 -6.12 -17.17
C VAL A 303 -9.22 -6.64 -16.24
N GLY A 304 -9.43 -7.83 -15.72
CA GLY A 304 -8.56 -8.52 -14.78
C GLY A 304 -7.59 -9.51 -15.42
N ASP A 305 -6.68 -9.97 -14.57
CA ASP A 305 -5.64 -10.93 -14.91
C ASP A 305 -6.10 -12.36 -14.62
N PHE A 306 -5.72 -13.29 -15.48
CA PHE A 306 -6.13 -14.69 -15.42
C PHE A 306 -4.92 -15.62 -15.43
N GLU A 307 -4.97 -16.63 -14.58
CA GLU A 307 -3.97 -17.69 -14.50
C GLU A 307 -4.62 -19.05 -14.78
N LEU A 308 -4.06 -19.78 -15.75
CA LEU A 308 -4.41 -21.17 -16.00
C LEU A 308 -3.24 -22.07 -15.60
N ARG A 309 -3.49 -23.00 -14.68
CA ARG A 309 -2.54 -24.02 -14.25
C ARG A 309 -2.98 -25.37 -14.79
N ILE A 310 -2.10 -26.02 -15.54
CA ILE A 310 -2.37 -27.32 -16.14
C ILE A 310 -1.67 -28.38 -15.32
N ILE A 311 -2.45 -29.25 -14.70
CA ILE A 311 -1.96 -30.24 -13.73
C ILE A 311 -2.26 -31.62 -14.28
N TYR A 312 -1.20 -32.39 -14.52
CA TYR A 312 -1.31 -33.80 -14.87
C TYR A 312 -1.48 -34.64 -13.60
N LYS A 313 -2.54 -35.45 -13.58
CA LYS A 313 -2.81 -36.46 -12.56
C LYS A 313 -2.81 -37.84 -13.23
N PRO A 314 -1.88 -38.74 -12.87
CA PRO A 314 -1.76 -40.06 -13.47
C PRO A 314 -2.99 -40.93 -13.29
#